data_AF-A0A842R8W0-F1
#
_entry.id   AF-A0A842R8W0-F1
#
_cell.length_a   1.000
_cell.length_b   1.000
_cell.length_c   1.000
_cell.angle_alpha   90.00
_cell.angle_beta   90.00
_cell.angle_gamma   90.00
#
_symmetry.space_group_name_H-M   'P 1'
#
loop_
_entity.id
_entity.type
_entity.pdbx_description
1 polymer ?
#
loop_
_entity_poly.entity_id
_entity_poly.type
_entity_poly.pdbx_seq_one_letter_code
_entity_poly.pdbx_strand_id
1 'polypeptide(L)'
;MRTRNYFRARILLLLLISTFFLGVIPLKVRATITGDSYPASGNWIIDDDTVVENEIIVWNYSILIQGDADVTFKNTTIYFNSTDEAGRRCRLQSTTNGTVTINNCTITALNHDDLDYYPYTIDIGSNTSFFTLNDSIVEYCGVSWDANFLVKSKAAIVGTSFRNNYHALFLSGMPGPDDERYAQVENNTFFNQTDYDIRTAGFHNLSLSSNMFLGTNLGLGAGFFIEECKNLTMSSNQLHASTTYWSLSMITDSNSVDVINNTINLLDGRFDLENCTGVNVSGNSFENLEYGLFLDTCDESQVRGNVFQECYSGLYNDASNDTIVQDNQFINMSHSGIQVRTGSHDCNLTGNEIDGTNEYGVFLYHAIKTTVEDMSITNTSHQGLFNQFSNQTSIMNCLVTECGWSGIDVTGASEISIHGCKLRDNGYCGVSLHDADNVNVINNNITGSSQAAVRVKQSSNVNLLNNNIVHNYAAGIDVTSYSSAITISGNRISFNEGTGLYIEAESEVTYSENEIRKNGEGNLIDENKFDRWELVGYVVAAAAIMAIIAIAILLRKKR
;
A
#
# COMPACT_ATOMS: atom_id res chain seq x y z
N MET A 1 71.92 -37.03 -18.02
CA MET A 1 72.56 -37.91 -17.01
C MET A 1 73.52 -37.08 -16.17
N ARG A 2 73.06 -36.58 -15.01
CA ARG A 2 73.83 -35.80 -14.04
C ARG A 2 73.19 -36.00 -12.66
N THR A 3 73.97 -36.55 -11.73
CA THR A 3 73.98 -36.31 -10.27
C THR A 3 72.67 -35.78 -9.63
N ARG A 4 71.87 -36.68 -9.05
CA ARG A 4 70.83 -36.35 -8.05
C ARG A 4 70.39 -37.64 -7.35
N ASN A 5 70.91 -37.95 -6.17
CA ASN A 5 70.36 -39.00 -5.27
C ASN A 5 70.96 -39.05 -3.84
N TYR A 6 71.28 -37.90 -3.21
CA TYR A 6 71.72 -37.87 -1.80
C TYR A 6 71.18 -36.66 -1.03
N PHE A 7 69.86 -36.44 -1.07
CA PHE A 7 69.19 -35.40 -0.26
C PHE A 7 67.86 -35.87 0.37
N ARG A 8 67.69 -37.18 0.60
CA ARG A 8 66.44 -37.77 1.11
C ARG A 8 66.56 -38.62 2.39
N ALA A 9 67.63 -38.50 3.17
CA ALA A 9 67.82 -39.35 4.37
C ALA A 9 68.23 -38.62 5.67
N ARG A 10 68.07 -37.29 5.77
CA ARG A 10 68.45 -36.52 6.99
C ARG A 10 67.38 -35.57 7.57
N ILE A 11 66.11 -35.69 7.16
CA ILE A 11 64.97 -34.95 7.77
C ILE A 11 63.96 -35.93 8.41
N LEU A 12 64.40 -37.13 8.80
CA LEU A 12 63.53 -38.13 9.46
C LEU A 12 64.01 -38.57 10.85
N LEU A 13 64.96 -37.85 11.46
CA LEU A 13 65.57 -38.24 12.75
C LEU A 13 65.77 -37.06 13.72
N LEU A 14 64.77 -36.18 13.83
CA LEU A 14 64.75 -35.06 14.79
C LEU A 14 63.35 -34.77 15.37
N LEU A 15 62.43 -35.76 15.33
CA LEU A 15 61.04 -35.61 15.79
C LEU A 15 60.56 -36.73 16.74
N LEU A 16 61.50 -37.42 17.40
CA LEU A 16 61.22 -38.35 18.49
C LEU A 16 62.25 -38.09 19.59
N ILE A 17 61.78 -37.90 20.82
CA ILE A 17 62.51 -37.54 22.05
C ILE A 17 62.52 -36.03 22.36
N SER A 18 61.35 -35.50 22.71
CA SER A 18 61.24 -34.45 23.74
C SER A 18 59.86 -34.49 24.41
N THR A 19 59.58 -35.61 25.07
CA THR A 19 58.69 -35.61 26.24
C THR A 19 59.60 -35.68 27.46
N PHE A 20 59.55 -34.69 28.35
CA PHE A 20 59.43 -34.86 29.80
C PHE A 20 59.44 -33.48 30.49
N PHE A 21 58.35 -33.21 31.22
CA PHE A 21 58.09 -32.11 32.16
C PHE A 21 57.96 -30.68 31.64
N LEU A 22 56.71 -30.28 31.38
CA LEU A 22 56.10 -29.03 31.86
C LEU A 22 54.59 -29.25 31.99
N GLY A 23 53.99 -28.66 33.02
CA GLY A 23 52.77 -29.12 33.68
C GLY A 23 51.55 -29.30 32.76
N VAL A 24 50.93 -30.48 32.89
CA VAL A 24 49.57 -30.73 32.44
C VAL A 24 48.65 -29.87 33.30
N ILE A 25 48.28 -28.69 32.81
CA ILE A 25 46.96 -28.16 33.13
C ILE A 25 46.00 -29.13 32.45
N PRO A 26 45.12 -29.85 33.16
CA PRO A 26 44.09 -30.60 32.48
C PRO A 26 43.22 -29.56 31.76
N LEU A 27 43.35 -29.46 30.45
CA LEU A 27 42.28 -28.91 29.64
C LEU A 27 41.12 -29.87 29.89
N LYS A 28 40.20 -29.50 30.79
CA LYS A 28 38.90 -30.16 30.88
C LYS A 28 38.26 -29.94 29.50
N VAL A 29 38.41 -30.90 28.61
CA VAL A 29 37.57 -31.00 27.42
C VAL A 29 36.17 -31.17 28.00
N ARG A 30 35.39 -30.08 28.00
CA ARG A 30 34.01 -30.12 28.40
C ARG A 30 33.33 -31.08 27.43
N ALA A 31 32.49 -31.98 27.94
CA ALA A 31 31.66 -32.80 27.06
C ALA A 31 30.87 -31.83 26.18
N THR A 32 31.03 -31.97 24.87
CA THR A 32 30.37 -31.17 23.85
C THR A 32 28.89 -31.57 23.70
N ILE A 33 28.50 -32.71 24.26
CA ILE A 33 27.12 -33.09 24.49
C ILE A 33 26.96 -33.47 25.96
N THR A 34 25.95 -32.90 26.63
CA THR A 34 25.48 -33.34 27.95
C THR A 34 24.01 -33.73 27.84
N GLY A 35 23.59 -34.82 28.48
CA GLY A 35 22.26 -35.40 28.28
C GLY A 35 22.28 -36.52 27.25
N ASP A 36 21.23 -36.63 26.44
CA ASP A 36 21.07 -37.69 25.45
C ASP A 36 22.02 -37.51 24.27
N SER A 37 22.96 -38.45 24.10
CA SER A 37 23.84 -38.51 22.92
C SER A 37 23.15 -39.17 21.74
N TYR A 38 23.42 -38.70 20.52
CA TYR A 38 22.84 -39.29 19.31
C TYR A 38 23.28 -40.76 19.09
N PRO A 39 22.38 -41.64 18.61
CA PRO A 39 22.67 -43.07 18.43
C PRO A 39 23.57 -43.37 17.22
N ALA A 40 24.12 -44.58 17.15
CA ALA A 40 24.92 -45.02 15.99
C ALA A 40 24.10 -45.18 14.69
N SER A 41 22.79 -45.40 14.82
CA SER A 41 21.81 -45.49 13.73
C SER A 41 20.40 -45.23 14.26
N GLY A 42 19.51 -44.77 13.39
CA GLY A 42 18.12 -44.46 13.71
C GLY A 42 17.91 -43.05 14.25
N ASN A 43 16.64 -42.71 14.53
CA ASN A 43 16.28 -41.38 15.01
C ASN A 43 16.96 -41.07 16.35
N TRP A 44 17.43 -39.83 16.52
CA TRP A 44 17.90 -39.34 17.80
C TRP A 44 16.69 -38.91 18.63
N ILE A 45 16.34 -39.72 19.60
CA ILE A 45 15.29 -39.40 20.57
C ILE A 45 15.96 -38.66 21.73
N ILE A 46 15.46 -37.48 22.05
CA ILE A 46 15.88 -36.68 23.20
C ILE A 46 14.67 -36.58 24.13
N ASP A 47 14.76 -37.23 25.29
CA ASP A 47 13.69 -37.24 26.30
C ASP A 47 14.15 -36.82 27.71
N ASP A 48 15.43 -36.47 27.85
CA ASP A 48 16.00 -35.78 29.02
C ASP A 48 16.72 -34.46 28.62
N ASP A 49 16.99 -33.62 29.61
CA ASP A 49 17.64 -32.32 29.43
C ASP A 49 18.98 -32.47 28.70
N THR A 50 19.09 -31.83 27.54
CA THR A 50 20.20 -32.07 26.61
C THR A 50 20.80 -30.77 26.09
N VAL A 51 22.12 -30.64 26.16
CA VAL A 51 22.89 -29.52 25.62
C VAL A 51 23.93 -30.04 24.64
N VAL A 52 23.91 -29.51 23.43
CA VAL A 52 24.82 -29.84 22.31
C VAL A 52 25.60 -28.57 21.94
N GLU A 53 26.88 -28.54 22.27
CA GLU A 53 27.76 -27.38 22.16
C GLU A 53 28.99 -27.65 21.28
N ASN A 54 29.20 -26.81 20.26
CA ASN A 54 30.38 -26.81 19.39
C ASN A 54 30.56 -28.09 18.55
N GLU A 55 29.45 -28.62 18.02
CA GLU A 55 29.44 -29.85 17.25
C GLU A 55 29.28 -29.61 15.74
N ILE A 56 29.76 -30.59 14.96
CA ILE A 56 29.39 -30.72 13.54
C ILE A 56 28.72 -32.08 13.39
N ILE A 57 27.40 -32.06 13.23
CA ILE A 57 26.57 -33.25 13.17
C ILE A 57 26.18 -33.49 11.72
N VAL A 58 26.61 -34.61 11.16
CA VAL A 58 26.07 -35.12 9.89
C VAL A 58 25.05 -36.20 10.24
N TRP A 59 23.77 -35.87 10.08
CA TRP A 59 22.67 -36.69 10.55
C TRP A 59 21.84 -37.26 9.41
N ASN A 60 21.72 -38.58 9.38
CA ASN A 60 20.98 -39.30 8.34
C ASN A 60 19.51 -39.55 8.73
N TYR A 61 19.09 -39.21 9.96
CA TYR A 61 17.77 -39.55 10.50
C TYR A 61 17.07 -38.31 11.08
N SER A 62 15.93 -38.50 11.75
CA SER A 62 15.27 -37.40 12.46
C SER A 62 15.86 -37.17 13.85
N ILE A 63 15.71 -35.96 14.36
CA ILE A 63 15.91 -35.57 15.76
C ILE A 63 14.52 -35.35 16.35
N LEU A 64 14.16 -36.13 17.37
CA LEU A 64 12.83 -36.15 17.98
C LEU A 64 12.96 -35.74 19.45
N ILE A 65 12.53 -34.53 19.77
CA ILE A 65 12.56 -33.97 21.13
C ILE A 65 11.18 -34.18 21.75
N GLN A 66 11.10 -34.86 22.89
CA GLN A 66 9.84 -35.29 23.49
C GLN A 66 9.88 -35.26 25.03
N GLY A 67 8.75 -35.59 25.67
CA GLY A 67 8.68 -35.64 27.14
C GLY A 67 8.64 -34.25 27.75
N ASP A 68 9.46 -34.04 28.78
CA ASP A 68 9.58 -32.76 29.49
C ASP A 68 10.97 -32.11 29.31
N ALA A 69 11.76 -32.61 28.33
CA ALA A 69 13.15 -32.21 28.12
C ALA A 69 13.32 -30.74 27.72
N ASP A 70 14.29 -30.07 28.36
CA ASP A 70 14.87 -28.82 27.89
C ASP A 70 16.08 -29.10 26.98
N VAL A 71 16.02 -28.67 25.72
CA VAL A 71 17.05 -28.95 24.72
C VAL A 71 17.71 -27.68 24.22
N THR A 72 19.04 -27.65 24.24
CA THR A 72 19.84 -26.54 23.70
C THR A 72 20.86 -27.01 22.68
N PHE A 73 20.81 -26.47 21.46
CA PHE A 73 21.88 -26.53 20.47
C PHE A 73 22.61 -25.19 20.44
N LYS A 74 23.94 -25.20 20.54
CA LYS A 74 24.74 -23.98 20.55
C LYS A 74 26.05 -24.12 19.79
N ASN A 75 26.36 -23.15 18.93
CA ASN A 75 27.58 -23.14 18.11
C ASN A 75 27.73 -24.42 17.27
N THR A 76 26.62 -25.00 16.83
CA THR A 76 26.57 -26.34 16.23
C THR A 76 26.11 -26.25 14.79
N THR A 77 26.75 -27.02 13.91
CA THR A 77 26.29 -27.20 12.52
C THR A 77 25.62 -28.56 12.37
N ILE A 78 24.39 -28.59 11.85
CA ILE A 78 23.62 -29.80 11.60
C ILE A 78 23.40 -29.93 10.09
N TYR A 79 23.96 -30.98 9.50
CA TYR A 79 23.76 -31.39 8.12
C TYR A 79 22.77 -32.55 8.07
N PHE A 80 21.61 -32.35 7.46
CA PHE A 80 20.65 -33.43 7.20
C PHE A 80 20.93 -34.11 5.86
N ASN A 81 21.10 -35.43 5.89
CA ASN A 81 21.37 -36.25 4.72
C ASN A 81 20.13 -37.08 4.35
N SER A 82 19.18 -36.41 3.71
CA SER A 82 18.22 -36.97 2.74
C SER A 82 17.02 -37.80 3.19
N THR A 83 17.12 -38.84 4.04
CA THR A 83 15.94 -39.68 4.34
C THR A 83 16.02 -40.45 5.65
N ASP A 84 14.95 -40.41 6.45
CA ASP A 84 14.75 -41.21 7.66
C ASP A 84 14.66 -42.74 7.36
N GLU A 85 14.56 -43.56 8.41
CA GLU A 85 14.48 -45.04 8.28
C GLU A 85 13.31 -45.54 7.40
N ALA A 86 12.28 -44.71 7.19
CA ALA A 86 11.11 -45.03 6.39
C ALA A 86 11.16 -44.42 4.97
N GLY A 87 12.29 -43.83 4.57
CA GLY A 87 12.44 -43.16 3.27
C GLY A 87 11.73 -41.80 3.19
N ARG A 88 11.36 -41.21 4.34
CA ARG A 88 10.72 -39.89 4.43
C ARG A 88 11.78 -38.82 4.70
N ARG A 89 11.44 -37.55 4.50
CA ARG A 89 12.33 -36.41 4.82
C ARG A 89 12.73 -36.44 6.30
N CYS A 90 14.00 -36.12 6.59
CA CYS A 90 14.47 -35.99 7.96
C CYS A 90 13.78 -34.82 8.66
N ARG A 91 13.55 -34.91 9.97
CA ARG A 91 12.90 -33.84 10.73
C ARG A 91 13.68 -33.49 11.98
N LEU A 92 13.75 -32.20 12.31
CA LEU A 92 13.89 -31.76 13.69
C LEU A 92 12.48 -31.53 14.21
N GLN A 93 11.97 -32.44 15.04
CA GLN A 93 10.62 -32.37 15.57
C GLN A 93 10.63 -32.22 17.09
N SER A 94 9.83 -31.28 17.60
CA SER A 94 9.60 -31.09 19.03
C SER A 94 8.15 -31.38 19.40
N THR A 95 7.96 -32.25 20.39
CA THR A 95 6.68 -32.49 21.09
C THR A 95 6.84 -32.41 22.61
N THR A 96 8.00 -31.94 23.09
CA THR A 96 8.28 -31.75 24.51
C THR A 96 7.34 -30.72 25.15
N ASN A 97 7.11 -30.82 26.46
CA ASN A 97 6.54 -29.76 27.28
C ASN A 97 7.60 -28.76 27.76
N GLY A 98 8.89 -29.08 27.60
CA GLY A 98 10.03 -28.23 27.92
C GLY A 98 10.31 -27.20 26.84
N THR A 99 11.52 -26.67 26.83
CA THR A 99 11.99 -25.62 25.91
C THR A 99 12.93 -26.17 24.85
N VAL A 100 12.95 -25.52 23.69
CA VAL A 100 13.94 -25.81 22.63
C VAL A 100 14.66 -24.53 22.26
N THR A 101 15.97 -24.51 22.47
CA THR A 101 16.84 -23.37 22.19
C THR A 101 17.89 -23.73 21.15
N ILE A 102 17.96 -22.96 20.07
CA ILE A 102 18.96 -23.07 19.01
C ILE A 102 19.67 -21.72 18.92
N ASN A 103 20.97 -21.69 19.19
CA ASN A 103 21.73 -20.46 19.31
C ASN A 103 23.04 -20.52 18.54
N ASN A 104 23.25 -19.60 17.60
CA ASN A 104 24.44 -19.54 16.77
C ASN A 104 24.74 -20.87 16.06
N CYS A 105 23.68 -21.46 15.49
CA CYS A 105 23.76 -22.74 14.81
C CYS A 105 23.55 -22.57 13.30
N THR A 106 24.03 -23.53 12.53
CA THR A 106 23.68 -23.67 11.10
C THR A 106 22.92 -24.97 10.91
N ILE A 107 21.71 -24.90 10.36
CA ILE A 107 20.91 -26.08 10.01
C ILE A 107 20.75 -26.08 8.49
N THR A 108 21.20 -27.16 7.86
CA THR A 108 21.33 -27.22 6.40
C THR A 108 21.18 -28.63 5.85
N ALA A 109 20.92 -28.70 4.55
CA ALA A 109 20.95 -29.93 3.77
C ALA A 109 22.40 -30.32 3.43
N LEU A 110 22.74 -31.61 3.55
CA LEU A 110 24.07 -32.07 3.10
C LEU A 110 24.22 -31.95 1.57
N ASN A 111 23.21 -32.37 0.83
CA ASN A 111 23.14 -32.26 -0.63
C ASN A 111 22.16 -31.15 -1.01
N HIS A 112 22.66 -30.12 -1.68
CA HIS A 112 21.92 -28.90 -2.05
C HIS A 112 22.03 -28.58 -3.56
N ASP A 113 22.72 -29.43 -4.32
CA ASP A 113 22.93 -29.26 -5.77
C ASP A 113 21.69 -29.63 -6.63
N ASP A 114 20.70 -30.28 -6.03
CA ASP A 114 19.44 -30.68 -6.68
C ASP A 114 18.26 -29.94 -6.02
N LEU A 115 17.73 -28.94 -6.72
CA LEU A 115 16.64 -28.06 -6.23
C LEU A 115 15.31 -28.83 -6.02
N ASP A 116 15.17 -30.03 -6.57
CA ASP A 116 14.01 -30.90 -6.35
C ASP A 116 14.11 -31.69 -5.03
N TYR A 117 15.20 -31.50 -4.26
CA TYR A 117 15.57 -32.39 -3.15
C TYR A 117 16.13 -31.69 -1.90
N TYR A 118 15.39 -30.73 -1.34
CA TYR A 118 15.62 -30.22 0.02
C TYR A 118 15.16 -31.25 1.10
N PRO A 119 16.08 -31.85 1.86
CA PRO A 119 15.89 -33.15 2.50
C PRO A 119 15.25 -33.12 3.89
N TYR A 120 15.04 -31.94 4.48
CA TYR A 120 14.64 -31.82 5.88
C TYR A 120 13.55 -30.78 6.15
N THR A 121 12.88 -30.95 7.29
CA THR A 121 11.90 -30.02 7.85
C THR A 121 12.16 -29.76 9.34
N ILE A 122 11.72 -28.62 9.83
CA ILE A 122 11.69 -28.28 11.26
C ILE A 122 10.22 -28.19 11.67
N ASP A 123 9.80 -28.94 12.69
CA ASP A 123 8.43 -28.96 13.21
C ASP A 123 8.43 -28.79 14.72
N ILE A 124 8.18 -27.56 15.17
CA ILE A 124 8.03 -27.23 16.58
C ILE A 124 6.56 -27.36 16.98
N GLY A 125 6.27 -28.45 17.69
CA GLY A 125 4.93 -28.80 18.17
C GLY A 125 4.38 -27.81 19.19
N SER A 126 3.05 -27.72 19.24
CA SER A 126 2.29 -26.82 20.13
C SER A 126 2.51 -27.04 21.62
N ASN A 127 2.96 -28.23 22.02
CA ASN A 127 3.26 -28.54 23.42
C ASN A 127 4.58 -27.90 23.89
N THR A 128 5.48 -27.57 22.96
CA THR A 128 6.76 -26.92 23.29
C THR A 128 6.46 -25.64 24.05
N SER A 129 6.92 -25.53 25.29
CA SER A 129 6.57 -24.39 26.15
C SER A 129 7.09 -23.08 25.57
N PHE A 130 8.30 -23.12 25.01
CA PHE A 130 8.93 -21.99 24.34
C PHE A 130 10.02 -22.45 23.36
N PHE A 131 10.01 -21.86 22.17
CA PHE A 131 11.05 -22.07 21.15
C PHE A 131 11.89 -20.82 20.95
N THR A 132 13.21 -20.98 20.96
CA THR A 132 14.16 -19.90 20.71
C THR A 132 15.07 -20.26 19.55
N LEU A 133 15.15 -19.39 18.54
CA LEU A 133 16.11 -19.50 17.43
C LEU A 133 16.87 -18.17 17.31
N ASN A 134 18.12 -18.15 17.74
CA ASN A 134 18.93 -16.94 17.80
C ASN A 134 20.20 -17.04 16.97
N ASP A 135 20.54 -15.95 16.28
CA ASP A 135 21.83 -15.74 15.62
C ASP A 135 22.24 -16.90 14.69
N SER A 136 21.26 -17.57 14.09
CA SER A 136 21.44 -18.85 13.40
C SER A 136 21.27 -18.71 11.88
N ILE A 137 21.63 -19.76 11.16
CA ILE A 137 21.40 -19.89 9.72
C ILE A 137 20.52 -21.10 9.48
N VAL A 138 19.43 -20.90 8.72
CA VAL A 138 18.56 -21.97 8.25
C VAL A 138 18.49 -21.91 6.73
N GLU A 139 18.98 -22.97 6.10
CA GLU A 139 19.10 -23.03 4.65
C GLU A 139 18.70 -24.38 4.07
N TYR A 140 18.17 -24.36 2.84
CA TYR A 140 17.78 -25.57 2.12
C TYR A 140 16.75 -26.42 2.88
N CYS A 141 15.83 -25.77 3.59
CA CYS A 141 14.72 -26.39 4.31
C CYS A 141 13.47 -26.54 3.42
N GLY A 142 13.01 -27.77 3.20
CA GLY A 142 11.73 -28.11 2.56
C GLY A 142 11.65 -27.99 1.02
N VAL A 143 10.76 -28.78 0.37
CA VAL A 143 10.65 -28.95 -1.11
C VAL A 143 9.29 -28.67 -1.73
N SER A 144 8.24 -28.48 -0.95
CA SER A 144 6.88 -28.37 -1.47
C SER A 144 6.01 -27.54 -0.54
N TRP A 145 4.76 -27.33 -0.94
CA TRP A 145 3.65 -26.67 -0.22
C TRP A 145 3.43 -27.12 1.25
N ASP A 146 4.19 -28.09 1.75
CA ASP A 146 4.13 -28.53 3.14
C ASP A 146 4.73 -27.47 4.07
N ALA A 147 4.35 -27.54 5.35
CA ALA A 147 4.93 -26.70 6.39
C ALA A 147 6.38 -27.10 6.69
N ASN A 148 7.33 -26.42 6.04
CA ASN A 148 8.75 -26.81 6.02
C ASN A 148 9.50 -26.43 7.29
N PHE A 149 9.46 -25.15 7.68
CA PHE A 149 9.78 -24.71 9.03
C PHE A 149 8.48 -24.29 9.69
N LEU A 150 7.87 -25.23 10.42
CA LEU A 150 6.62 -25.05 11.14
C LEU A 150 6.87 -24.75 12.62
N VAL A 151 6.26 -23.69 13.12
CA VAL A 151 6.23 -23.36 14.54
C VAL A 151 4.79 -23.21 15.01
N LYS A 152 4.40 -24.03 16.00
CA LYS A 152 3.07 -24.04 16.63
C LYS A 152 3.09 -23.61 18.09
N SER A 153 4.25 -23.28 18.64
CA SER A 153 4.44 -22.87 20.04
C SER A 153 4.60 -21.36 20.18
N LYS A 154 4.78 -20.89 21.42
CA LYS A 154 5.39 -19.57 21.66
C LYS A 154 6.82 -19.58 21.09
N ALA A 155 7.24 -18.47 20.50
CA ALA A 155 8.56 -18.40 19.87
C ALA A 155 9.21 -17.02 19.92
N ALA A 156 10.54 -17.03 20.04
CA ALA A 156 11.41 -15.90 19.74
C ALA A 156 12.42 -16.33 18.66
N ILE A 157 12.41 -15.62 17.54
CA ILE A 157 13.27 -15.88 16.38
C ILE A 157 14.02 -14.59 16.09
N VAL A 158 15.30 -14.55 16.44
CA VAL A 158 16.07 -13.30 16.49
C VAL A 158 17.40 -13.43 15.75
N GLY A 159 17.76 -12.44 14.93
CA GLY A 159 19.10 -12.38 14.32
C GLY A 159 19.41 -13.53 13.36
N THR A 160 18.40 -14.24 12.87
CA THR A 160 18.55 -15.45 12.06
C THR A 160 18.51 -15.13 10.58
N SER A 161 19.39 -15.78 9.81
CA SER A 161 19.38 -15.74 8.35
C SER A 161 18.66 -16.97 7.79
N PHE A 162 17.55 -16.73 7.10
CA PHE A 162 16.83 -17.72 6.32
C PHE A 162 17.22 -17.56 4.86
N ARG A 163 17.78 -18.60 4.24
CA ARG A 163 18.16 -18.54 2.82
C ARG A 163 17.95 -19.82 2.04
N ASN A 164 17.50 -19.70 0.78
CA ASN A 164 17.33 -20.85 -0.11
C ASN A 164 16.40 -21.93 0.46
N ASN A 165 15.37 -21.54 1.22
CA ASN A 165 14.35 -22.47 1.70
C ASN A 165 13.15 -22.46 0.76
N TYR A 166 12.23 -23.39 0.92
CA TYR A 166 10.96 -23.29 0.20
C TYR A 166 10.05 -22.22 0.81
N HIS A 167 9.70 -22.38 2.09
CA HIS A 167 9.21 -21.30 2.95
C HIS A 167 10.25 -21.06 4.03
N ALA A 168 10.52 -19.81 4.42
CA ALA A 168 11.45 -19.57 5.52
C ALA A 168 10.83 -19.84 6.89
N LEU A 169 9.62 -19.33 7.16
CA LEU A 169 8.94 -19.54 8.43
C LEU A 169 7.42 -19.67 8.23
N PHE A 170 6.84 -20.73 8.80
CA PHE A 170 5.39 -20.92 8.89
C PHE A 170 4.97 -20.99 10.36
N LEU A 171 4.20 -19.98 10.80
CA LEU A 171 3.58 -19.92 12.12
C LEU A 171 2.13 -20.40 12.05
N SER A 172 1.80 -21.48 12.76
CA SER A 172 0.44 -22.03 12.76
C SER A 172 -0.14 -22.06 14.17
N GLY A 173 -1.25 -21.36 14.38
CA GLY A 173 -1.99 -21.39 15.64
C GLY A 173 -2.92 -22.59 15.72
N MET A 174 -3.54 -22.78 16.88
CA MET A 174 -4.68 -23.71 17.01
C MET A 174 -5.98 -22.93 16.92
N PRO A 175 -7.03 -23.53 16.36
CA PRO A 175 -8.35 -22.90 16.37
C PRO A 175 -8.83 -22.69 17.80
N GLY A 176 -9.11 -21.45 18.18
CA GLY A 176 -9.73 -21.12 19.46
C GLY A 176 -9.50 -19.67 19.89
N PRO A 177 -10.53 -18.95 20.35
CA PRO A 177 -10.43 -17.52 20.63
C PRO A 177 -9.46 -17.15 21.77
N ASP A 178 -9.08 -18.09 22.62
CA ASP A 178 -8.26 -17.88 23.82
C ASP A 178 -6.77 -18.26 23.64
N ASP A 179 -6.30 -18.41 22.39
CA ASP A 179 -4.90 -18.74 22.14
C ASP A 179 -3.98 -17.53 22.40
N GLU A 180 -3.30 -17.56 23.56
CA GLU A 180 -2.31 -16.56 24.00
C GLU A 180 -0.89 -16.82 23.46
N ARG A 181 -0.70 -17.73 22.51
CA ARG A 181 0.60 -17.90 21.88
C ARG A 181 1.00 -16.64 21.14
N TYR A 182 2.29 -16.34 21.21
CA TYR A 182 2.90 -15.22 20.53
C TYR A 182 4.19 -15.65 19.85
N ALA A 183 4.53 -14.95 18.77
CA ALA A 183 5.80 -15.10 18.09
C ALA A 183 6.42 -13.72 17.91
N GLN A 184 7.68 -13.60 18.33
CA GLN A 184 8.52 -12.44 18.06
C GLN A 184 9.53 -12.84 17.00
N VAL A 185 9.49 -12.16 15.86
CA VAL A 185 10.41 -12.36 14.73
C VAL A 185 11.13 -11.04 14.54
N GLU A 186 12.39 -10.97 14.99
CA GLU A 186 13.13 -9.72 15.10
C GLU A 186 14.54 -9.79 14.48
N ASN A 187 14.96 -8.74 13.77
CA ASN A 187 16.32 -8.62 13.21
C ASN A 187 16.74 -9.80 12.31
N ASN A 188 15.78 -10.47 11.66
CA ASN A 188 16.08 -11.58 10.77
C ASN A 188 16.30 -11.09 9.34
N THR A 189 17.01 -11.90 8.55
CA THR A 189 17.15 -11.68 7.11
C THR A 189 16.57 -12.86 6.36
N PHE A 190 15.62 -12.57 5.47
CA PHE A 190 14.99 -13.53 4.58
C PHE A 190 15.50 -13.28 3.17
N PHE A 191 16.11 -14.28 2.54
CA PHE A 191 16.71 -14.14 1.23
C PHE A 191 16.47 -15.38 0.36
N ASN A 192 15.96 -15.19 -0.86
CA ASN A 192 15.83 -16.27 -1.85
C ASN A 192 15.05 -17.50 -1.32
N GLN A 193 13.87 -17.29 -0.73
CA GLN A 193 12.95 -18.41 -0.48
C GLN A 193 12.30 -18.82 -1.81
N THR A 194 11.66 -19.98 -1.91
CA THR A 194 10.94 -20.39 -3.13
C THR A 194 9.52 -19.83 -3.19
N ASP A 195 8.87 -19.63 -2.04
CA ASP A 195 7.48 -19.16 -1.95
C ASP A 195 7.34 -17.97 -0.97
N TYR A 196 7.13 -18.19 0.33
CA TYR A 196 6.97 -17.10 1.30
C TYR A 196 8.14 -16.96 2.26
N ASP A 197 8.49 -15.72 2.63
CA ASP A 197 9.40 -15.45 3.74
C ASP A 197 8.71 -15.81 5.07
N ILE A 198 7.49 -15.31 5.27
CA ILE A 198 6.66 -15.66 6.42
C ILE A 198 5.27 -16.01 5.95
N ARG A 199 4.76 -17.13 6.47
CA ARG A 199 3.36 -17.51 6.36
C ARG A 199 2.75 -17.67 7.75
N THR A 200 1.51 -17.24 7.93
CA THR A 200 0.71 -17.62 9.10
C THR A 200 -0.51 -18.45 8.70
N ALA A 201 -1.08 -19.15 9.67
CA ALA A 201 -2.42 -19.74 9.61
C ALA A 201 -3.00 -19.79 11.03
N GLY A 202 -3.94 -18.90 11.35
CA GLY A 202 -4.60 -18.84 12.66
C GLY A 202 -3.70 -18.46 13.84
N PHE A 203 -2.54 -17.82 13.60
CA PHE A 203 -1.59 -17.47 14.66
C PHE A 203 -1.89 -16.07 15.21
N HIS A 204 -2.54 -15.99 16.37
CA HIS A 204 -3.22 -14.75 16.77
C HIS A 204 -2.33 -13.56 17.18
N ASN A 205 -1.13 -13.76 17.73
CA ASN A 205 -0.29 -12.66 18.22
C ASN A 205 1.10 -12.71 17.57
N LEU A 206 1.39 -11.76 16.68
CA LEU A 206 2.61 -11.74 15.90
C LEU A 206 3.28 -10.37 15.93
N SER A 207 4.56 -10.35 16.25
CA SER A 207 5.41 -9.16 16.10
C SER A 207 6.52 -9.44 15.10
N LEU A 208 6.56 -8.62 14.05
CA LEU A 208 7.62 -8.58 13.05
C LEU A 208 8.36 -7.25 13.19
N SER A 209 9.59 -7.26 13.70
CA SER A 209 10.35 -6.03 13.93
C SER A 209 11.75 -6.05 13.33
N SER A 210 12.13 -4.97 12.66
CA SER A 210 13.50 -4.78 12.14
C SER A 210 14.00 -5.92 11.24
N ASN A 211 13.10 -6.64 10.57
CA ASN A 211 13.47 -7.71 9.65
C ASN A 211 13.79 -7.15 8.27
N MET A 212 14.61 -7.88 7.53
CA MET A 212 14.95 -7.59 6.15
C MET A 212 14.43 -8.71 5.25
N PHE A 213 13.46 -8.40 4.40
CA PHE A 213 12.87 -9.29 3.40
C PHE A 213 13.45 -8.94 2.03
N LEU A 214 14.36 -9.78 1.55
CA LEU A 214 15.07 -9.60 0.28
C LEU A 214 14.53 -10.60 -0.74
N GLY A 215 13.41 -10.25 -1.37
CA GLY A 215 12.77 -11.05 -2.40
C GLY A 215 13.58 -11.06 -3.70
N THR A 216 14.09 -12.22 -4.10
CA THR A 216 14.81 -12.44 -5.37
C THR A 216 14.04 -13.31 -6.36
N ASN A 217 12.74 -13.49 -6.14
CA ASN A 217 12.07 -14.71 -6.56
C ASN A 217 11.41 -14.67 -7.95
N LEU A 218 11.49 -15.81 -8.64
CA LEU A 218 10.86 -16.11 -9.93
C LEU A 218 9.42 -16.69 -9.79
N GLY A 219 8.84 -16.67 -8.57
CA GLY A 219 7.54 -17.28 -8.20
C GLY A 219 6.53 -16.28 -7.59
N LEU A 220 5.33 -16.75 -7.23
CA LEU A 220 4.16 -15.92 -6.80
C LEU A 220 4.27 -15.30 -5.40
N GLY A 221 5.28 -15.63 -4.60
CA GLY A 221 5.46 -15.12 -3.25
C GLY A 221 6.77 -14.35 -3.10
N ALA A 222 6.67 -13.07 -2.77
CA ALA A 222 7.77 -12.31 -2.19
C ALA A 222 7.22 -11.56 -0.98
N GLY A 223 7.91 -11.63 0.16
CA GLY A 223 7.40 -11.11 1.42
C GLY A 223 6.59 -12.15 2.18
N PHE A 224 5.39 -11.79 2.60
CA PHE A 224 4.61 -12.57 3.57
C PHE A 224 3.15 -12.78 3.16
N PHE A 225 2.57 -13.83 3.73
CA PHE A 225 1.14 -14.12 3.70
C PHE A 225 0.68 -14.31 5.14
N ILE A 226 0.02 -13.30 5.70
CA ILE A 226 -0.42 -13.30 7.10
C ILE A 226 -1.94 -13.37 7.12
N GLU A 227 -2.48 -14.52 7.53
CA GLU A 227 -3.92 -14.73 7.69
C GLU A 227 -4.30 -14.95 9.17
N GLU A 228 -5.50 -14.52 9.52
CA GLU A 228 -6.17 -14.80 10.80
C GLU A 228 -5.38 -14.35 12.04
N CYS A 229 -4.67 -13.21 11.97
CA CYS A 229 -4.00 -12.61 13.12
C CYS A 229 -4.96 -11.71 13.90
N LYS A 230 -4.94 -11.77 15.24
CA LYS A 230 -5.76 -10.89 16.10
C LYS A 230 -5.04 -9.63 16.55
N ASN A 231 -3.72 -9.73 16.67
CA ASN A 231 -2.81 -8.66 17.05
C ASN A 231 -1.55 -8.83 16.20
N LEU A 232 -1.41 -7.99 15.19
CA LEU A 232 -0.23 -7.98 14.32
C LEU A 232 0.48 -6.64 14.46
N THR A 233 1.76 -6.68 14.79
CA THR A 233 2.61 -5.48 14.74
C THR A 233 3.79 -5.72 13.82
N MET A 234 3.84 -4.94 12.75
CA MET A 234 4.94 -4.87 11.79
C MET A 234 5.65 -3.53 11.93
N SER A 235 6.86 -3.53 12.48
CA SER A 235 7.58 -2.30 12.75
C SER A 235 9.02 -2.26 12.23
N SER A 236 9.42 -1.16 11.61
CA SER A 236 10.82 -0.93 11.17
C SER A 236 11.38 -2.01 10.24
N ASN A 237 10.54 -2.74 9.53
CA ASN A 237 10.99 -3.77 8.58
C ASN A 237 11.38 -3.14 7.24
N GLN A 238 12.26 -3.82 6.52
CA GLN A 238 12.64 -3.50 5.15
C GLN A 238 12.16 -4.60 4.22
N LEU A 239 11.22 -4.27 3.34
CA LEU A 239 10.70 -5.16 2.32
C LEU A 239 11.24 -4.68 0.98
N HIS A 240 12.05 -5.52 0.34
CA HIS A 240 12.63 -5.23 -0.97
C HIS A 240 12.46 -6.43 -1.89
N ALA A 241 11.76 -6.25 -3.01
CA ALA A 241 11.65 -7.27 -4.05
C ALA A 241 12.29 -6.74 -5.35
N SER A 242 13.11 -7.58 -5.99
CA SER A 242 13.83 -7.22 -7.23
C SER A 242 13.17 -7.73 -8.51
N THR A 243 11.93 -8.22 -8.46
CA THR A 243 11.24 -8.84 -9.60
C THR A 243 9.84 -8.24 -9.81
N THR A 244 9.42 -8.16 -11.08
CA THR A 244 8.18 -7.48 -11.53
C THR A 244 6.95 -8.40 -11.57
N TYR A 245 6.97 -9.53 -10.85
CA TYR A 245 5.91 -10.53 -10.92
C TYR A 245 5.15 -10.60 -9.59
N TRP A 246 3.94 -10.04 -9.56
CA TRP A 246 2.91 -10.23 -8.52
C TRP A 246 3.47 -10.47 -7.10
N SER A 247 4.44 -9.66 -6.67
CA SER A 247 5.01 -9.74 -5.34
C SER A 247 3.97 -9.24 -4.36
N LEU A 248 3.16 -10.16 -3.86
CA LEU A 248 2.06 -9.88 -2.96
C LEU A 248 2.53 -10.06 -1.52
N SER A 249 2.69 -8.95 -0.80
CA SER A 249 2.74 -8.96 0.66
C SER A 249 1.34 -8.73 1.18
N MET A 250 0.71 -9.76 1.73
CA MET A 250 -0.71 -9.73 2.11
C MET A 250 -0.93 -10.00 3.58
N ILE A 251 -1.82 -9.21 4.16
CA ILE A 251 -2.43 -9.41 5.48
C ILE A 251 -3.92 -9.58 5.24
N THR A 252 -4.49 -10.69 5.68
CA THR A 252 -5.90 -11.00 5.43
C THR A 252 -6.62 -11.52 6.67
N ASP A 253 -7.93 -11.29 6.75
CA ASP A 253 -8.82 -11.77 7.82
C ASP A 253 -8.29 -11.48 9.23
N SER A 254 -7.69 -10.29 9.41
CA SER A 254 -6.91 -9.94 10.60
C SER A 254 -7.46 -8.73 11.34
N ASN A 255 -7.26 -8.68 12.66
CA ASN A 255 -7.69 -7.59 13.51
C ASN A 255 -6.49 -6.92 14.18
N SER A 256 -6.65 -5.66 14.60
CA SER A 256 -5.62 -4.89 15.31
C SER A 256 -4.25 -4.98 14.62
N VAL A 257 -4.21 -4.45 13.39
CA VAL A 257 -3.06 -4.54 12.49
C VAL A 257 -2.30 -3.22 12.50
N ASP A 258 -1.11 -3.23 13.09
CA ASP A 258 -0.18 -2.10 13.12
C ASP A 258 0.94 -2.30 12.09
N VAL A 259 1.01 -1.46 11.07
CA VAL A 259 2.10 -1.39 10.09
C VAL A 259 2.80 -0.04 10.26
N ILE A 260 3.95 -0.02 10.93
CA ILE A 260 4.58 1.20 11.45
C ILE A 260 6.05 1.33 11.03
N ASN A 261 6.43 2.48 10.48
CA ASN A 261 7.84 2.83 10.17
C ASN A 261 8.58 1.82 9.27
N ASN A 262 7.88 1.11 8.40
CA ASN A 262 8.48 0.16 7.47
C ASN A 262 8.94 0.87 6.18
N THR A 263 9.94 0.29 5.51
CA THR A 263 10.33 0.65 4.14
C THR A 263 9.91 -0.48 3.21
N ILE A 264 9.02 -0.19 2.26
CA ILE A 264 8.39 -1.18 1.39
C ILE A 264 8.65 -0.76 -0.06
N ASN A 265 9.47 -1.53 -0.76
CA ASN A 265 9.82 -1.29 -2.16
C ASN A 265 9.73 -2.60 -2.96
N LEU A 266 8.66 -2.76 -3.73
CA LEU A 266 8.27 -4.06 -4.31
C LEU A 266 8.24 -4.13 -5.84
N LEU A 267 8.86 -3.20 -6.58
CA LEU A 267 8.96 -3.16 -8.05
C LEU A 267 7.73 -3.75 -8.80
N ASP A 268 6.62 -3.00 -8.82
CA ASP A 268 5.31 -3.39 -9.37
C ASP A 268 4.53 -4.44 -8.53
N GLY A 269 5.02 -4.77 -7.34
CA GLY A 269 4.32 -5.56 -6.34
C GLY A 269 3.21 -4.80 -5.62
N ARG A 270 2.58 -5.47 -4.66
CA ARG A 270 1.50 -4.90 -3.84
C ARG A 270 1.67 -5.18 -2.35
N PHE A 271 1.16 -4.25 -1.56
CA PHE A 271 1.02 -4.40 -0.12
C PHE A 271 -0.47 -4.31 0.24
N ASP A 272 -1.07 -5.49 0.48
CA ASP A 272 -2.51 -5.67 0.50
C ASP A 272 -2.97 -6.01 1.91
N LEU A 273 -3.98 -5.28 2.38
CA LEU A 273 -4.76 -5.60 3.56
C LEU A 273 -6.18 -5.93 3.09
N GLU A 274 -6.64 -7.14 3.40
CA GLU A 274 -7.95 -7.63 2.99
C GLU A 274 -8.75 -8.09 4.21
N ASN A 275 -10.04 -7.77 4.29
CA ASN A 275 -10.93 -8.18 5.39
C ASN A 275 -10.36 -7.88 6.79
N CYS A 276 -9.68 -6.75 6.95
CA CYS A 276 -9.05 -6.38 8.21
C CYS A 276 -9.90 -5.39 9.01
N THR A 277 -9.73 -5.34 10.33
CA THR A 277 -10.39 -4.34 11.19
C THR A 277 -9.42 -3.75 12.20
N GLY A 278 -9.53 -2.45 12.47
CA GLY A 278 -8.64 -1.76 13.39
C GLY A 278 -7.22 -1.69 12.82
N VAL A 279 -7.11 -1.19 11.60
CA VAL A 279 -5.86 -1.07 10.85
C VAL A 279 -5.21 0.27 11.15
N ASN A 280 -3.91 0.27 11.44
CA ASN A 280 -3.09 1.46 11.61
C ASN A 280 -1.82 1.36 10.76
N VAL A 281 -1.75 2.16 9.71
CA VAL A 281 -0.60 2.27 8.82
C VAL A 281 0.04 3.63 9.01
N SER A 282 1.20 3.70 9.67
CA SER A 282 1.83 4.99 9.98
C SER A 282 3.35 5.07 9.84
N GLY A 283 3.84 6.21 9.36
CA GLY A 283 5.27 6.48 9.23
C GLY A 283 6.02 5.60 8.22
N ASN A 284 5.31 4.89 7.34
CA ASN A 284 5.92 4.00 6.36
C ASN A 284 6.35 4.76 5.10
N SER A 285 7.29 4.16 4.36
CA SER A 285 7.69 4.56 3.01
C SER A 285 7.32 3.46 2.03
N PHE A 286 6.41 3.76 1.11
CA PHE A 286 5.95 2.88 0.03
C PHE A 286 6.53 3.37 -1.31
N GLU A 287 7.32 2.55 -1.99
CA GLU A 287 8.04 2.94 -3.21
C GLU A 287 7.94 1.89 -4.33
N ASN A 288 7.73 2.31 -5.58
CA ASN A 288 7.70 1.41 -6.75
C ASN A 288 6.70 0.24 -6.63
N LEU A 289 5.48 0.49 -6.15
CA LEU A 289 4.42 -0.53 -6.06
C LEU A 289 3.33 -0.29 -7.11
N GLU A 290 2.59 -1.33 -7.48
CA GLU A 290 1.34 -1.15 -8.24
C GLU A 290 0.32 -0.39 -7.38
N TYR A 291 0.07 -0.88 -6.17
CA TYR A 291 -0.65 -0.13 -5.14
C TYR A 291 0.29 0.03 -3.95
N GLY A 292 0.57 1.27 -3.58
CA GLY A 292 1.36 1.55 -2.38
C GLY A 292 0.74 0.90 -1.16
N LEU A 293 -0.55 1.12 -0.96
CA LEU A 293 -1.40 0.39 -0.02
C LEU A 293 -2.75 0.07 -0.67
N PHE A 294 -3.14 -1.20 -0.66
CA PHE A 294 -4.49 -1.63 -1.02
C PHE A 294 -5.25 -2.03 0.24
N LEU A 295 -6.38 -1.38 0.47
CA LEU A 295 -7.34 -1.73 1.52
C LEU A 295 -8.58 -2.29 0.82
N ASP A 296 -8.86 -3.58 0.98
CA ASP A 296 -10.08 -4.22 0.49
C ASP A 296 -10.91 -4.71 1.68
N THR A 297 -12.14 -4.23 1.79
CA THR A 297 -13.07 -4.66 2.85
C THR A 297 -12.46 -4.49 4.25
N CYS A 298 -11.73 -3.39 4.45
CA CYS A 298 -11.05 -3.07 5.70
C CYS A 298 -11.76 -1.94 6.45
N ASP A 299 -12.21 -2.21 7.66
CA ASP A 299 -12.96 -1.24 8.47
C ASP A 299 -12.09 -0.61 9.58
N GLU A 300 -12.42 0.62 9.97
CA GLU A 300 -11.74 1.38 11.02
C GLU A 300 -10.24 1.60 10.72
N SER A 301 -9.92 1.84 9.44
CA SER A 301 -8.55 1.98 8.95
C SER A 301 -7.99 3.39 9.14
N GLN A 302 -6.74 3.48 9.60
CA GLN A 302 -6.04 4.75 9.86
C GLN A 302 -4.71 4.77 9.11
N VAL A 303 -4.62 5.56 8.05
CA VAL A 303 -3.42 5.71 7.20
C VAL A 303 -2.83 7.09 7.46
N ARG A 304 -1.75 7.20 8.26
CA ARG A 304 -1.22 8.50 8.71
C ARG A 304 0.29 8.71 8.56
N GLY A 305 0.70 9.87 8.06
CA GLY A 305 2.11 10.26 8.07
C GLY A 305 3.01 9.35 7.23
N ASN A 306 2.47 8.70 6.20
CA ASN A 306 3.23 7.85 5.29
C ASN A 306 3.68 8.63 4.05
N VAL A 307 4.71 8.12 3.39
CA VAL A 307 5.18 8.60 2.09
C VAL A 307 4.96 7.51 1.05
N PHE A 308 4.24 7.84 -0.02
CA PHE A 308 4.00 7.01 -1.19
C PHE A 308 4.71 7.64 -2.39
N GLN A 309 5.60 6.91 -3.06
CA GLN A 309 6.40 7.45 -4.15
C GLN A 309 6.56 6.46 -5.32
N GLU A 310 6.53 6.96 -6.56
CA GLU A 310 6.70 6.15 -7.79
C GLU A 310 5.77 4.92 -7.86
N CYS A 311 4.60 4.98 -7.23
CA CYS A 311 3.62 3.89 -7.28
C CYS A 311 2.67 4.08 -8.46
N TYR A 312 1.98 3.03 -8.91
CA TYR A 312 0.88 3.20 -9.86
C TYR A 312 -0.28 3.95 -9.21
N SER A 313 -0.82 3.45 -8.10
CA SER A 313 -1.62 4.28 -7.19
C SER A 313 -1.04 4.29 -5.78
N GLY A 314 -1.11 5.42 -5.10
CA GLY A 314 -0.58 5.55 -3.75
C GLY A 314 -1.40 4.76 -2.74
N LEU A 315 -2.65 5.18 -2.55
CA LEU A 315 -3.64 4.49 -1.74
C LEU A 315 -4.85 4.08 -2.59
N TYR A 316 -5.25 2.82 -2.48
CA TYR A 316 -6.47 2.30 -3.09
C TYR A 316 -7.37 1.69 -1.99
N ASN A 317 -8.47 2.37 -1.68
CA ASN A 317 -9.45 1.97 -0.67
C ASN A 317 -10.72 1.45 -1.34
N ASP A 318 -10.97 0.15 -1.30
CA ASP A 318 -12.11 -0.53 -1.89
C ASP A 318 -13.00 -1.17 -0.83
N ALA A 319 -14.32 -1.00 -0.95
CA ALA A 319 -15.31 -1.54 -0.02
C ALA A 319 -14.98 -1.38 1.48
N SER A 320 -14.17 -0.36 1.82
CA SER A 320 -13.53 -0.19 3.12
C SER A 320 -14.09 1.05 3.81
N ASN A 321 -14.52 0.91 5.06
CA ASN A 321 -15.34 1.92 5.73
C ASN A 321 -14.63 2.56 6.92
N ASP A 322 -15.14 3.72 7.35
CA ASP A 322 -14.58 4.47 8.47
C ASP A 322 -13.06 4.72 8.34
N THR A 323 -12.61 4.91 7.10
CA THR A 323 -11.19 5.05 6.76
C THR A 323 -10.73 6.50 6.89
N ILE A 324 -9.67 6.72 7.66
CA ILE A 324 -9.03 8.01 7.87
C ILE A 324 -7.68 8.01 7.15
N VAL A 325 -7.51 8.90 6.19
CA VAL A 325 -6.25 9.13 5.45
C VAL A 325 -5.76 10.52 5.77
N GLN A 326 -4.71 10.63 6.57
CA GLN A 326 -4.30 11.90 7.16
C GLN A 326 -2.80 12.18 7.08
N ASP A 327 -2.43 13.40 6.71
CA ASP A 327 -1.04 13.90 6.75
C ASP A 327 -0.04 13.01 5.97
N ASN A 328 -0.47 12.37 4.88
CA ASN A 328 0.40 11.57 4.01
C ASN A 328 0.92 12.38 2.81
N GLN A 329 2.04 11.93 2.23
CA GLN A 329 2.62 12.49 1.01
C GLN A 329 2.54 11.47 -0.14
N PHE A 330 2.06 11.89 -1.31
CA PHE A 330 1.95 11.09 -2.53
C PHE A 330 2.72 11.79 -3.65
N ILE A 331 3.80 11.17 -4.13
CA ILE A 331 4.76 11.81 -5.03
C ILE A 331 4.95 10.97 -6.29
N ASN A 332 4.75 11.55 -7.47
CA ASN A 332 4.96 10.90 -8.77
C ASN A 332 4.18 9.58 -8.92
N MET A 333 2.86 9.64 -8.83
CA MET A 333 2.02 8.46 -9.07
C MET A 333 1.76 8.28 -10.57
N SER A 334 1.97 7.07 -11.09
CA SER A 334 1.73 6.79 -12.51
C SER A 334 0.24 6.63 -12.88
N HIS A 335 -0.66 6.68 -11.89
CA HIS A 335 -2.11 6.82 -12.04
C HIS A 335 -2.68 7.84 -11.04
N SER A 336 -2.99 7.45 -9.79
CA SER A 336 -3.67 8.33 -8.82
C SER A 336 -3.00 8.40 -7.45
N GLY A 337 -3.13 9.55 -6.77
CA GLY A 337 -2.70 9.70 -5.38
C GLY A 337 -3.52 8.82 -4.44
N ILE A 338 -4.80 9.15 -4.30
CA ILE A 338 -5.75 8.44 -3.45
C ILE A 338 -6.98 8.02 -4.27
N GLN A 339 -7.39 6.76 -4.15
CA GLN A 339 -8.66 6.26 -4.67
C GLN A 339 -9.55 5.75 -3.54
N VAL A 340 -10.80 6.21 -3.50
CA VAL A 340 -11.87 5.68 -2.64
C VAL A 340 -12.96 5.13 -3.55
N ARG A 341 -13.17 3.82 -3.49
CA ARG A 341 -13.85 3.04 -4.53
C ARG A 341 -15.15 2.43 -4.00
N THR A 342 -15.81 1.68 -4.88
CA THR A 342 -17.20 1.23 -4.74
C THR A 342 -17.46 0.58 -3.39
N GLY A 343 -18.54 1.00 -2.73
CA GLY A 343 -18.97 0.40 -1.46
C GLY A 343 -18.31 1.00 -0.22
N SER A 344 -17.27 1.82 -0.38
CA SER A 344 -16.65 2.55 0.75
C SER A 344 -17.59 3.64 1.27
N HIS A 345 -17.76 3.72 2.58
CA HIS A 345 -18.50 4.80 3.24
C HIS A 345 -17.75 5.43 4.43
N ASP A 346 -18.17 6.63 4.83
CA ASP A 346 -17.65 7.33 6.02
C ASP A 346 -16.13 7.59 5.99
N CYS A 347 -15.56 7.81 4.80
CA CYS A 347 -14.13 8.06 4.62
C CYS A 347 -13.76 9.53 4.86
N ASN A 348 -12.60 9.78 5.49
CA ASN A 348 -12.07 11.13 5.71
C ASN A 348 -10.64 11.26 5.20
N LEU A 349 -10.42 12.16 4.23
CA LEU A 349 -9.13 12.50 3.66
C LEU A 349 -8.75 13.90 4.14
N THR A 350 -7.78 14.03 5.05
CA THR A 350 -7.43 15.33 5.66
C THR A 350 -5.94 15.63 5.59
N GLY A 351 -5.55 16.83 5.15
CA GLY A 351 -4.17 17.30 5.29
C GLY A 351 -3.13 16.55 4.46
N ASN A 352 -3.54 15.77 3.44
CA ASN A 352 -2.59 15.06 2.59
C ASN A 352 -2.04 15.97 1.48
N GLU A 353 -0.80 15.70 1.08
CA GLU A 353 -0.08 16.37 0.01
C GLU A 353 0.10 15.41 -1.17
N ILE A 354 -0.38 15.81 -2.34
CA ILE A 354 -0.29 15.03 -3.58
C ILE A 354 0.41 15.90 -4.62
N ASP A 355 1.56 15.45 -5.12
CA ASP A 355 2.35 16.15 -6.14
C ASP A 355 2.80 15.19 -7.24
N GLY A 356 2.38 15.47 -8.47
CA GLY A 356 2.75 14.70 -9.64
C GLY A 356 1.92 13.42 -9.78
N THR A 357 0.82 13.48 -10.55
CA THR A 357 0.07 12.27 -10.94
C THR A 357 -0.20 12.25 -12.45
N ASN A 358 -0.24 11.06 -13.05
CA ASN A 358 -0.58 10.92 -14.47
C ASN A 358 -2.09 10.88 -14.74
N GLU A 359 -2.91 10.65 -13.71
CA GLU A 359 -4.37 10.80 -13.79
C GLU A 359 -4.84 11.75 -12.68
N TYR A 360 -5.47 11.23 -11.63
CA TYR A 360 -6.18 12.03 -10.63
C TYR A 360 -5.32 12.28 -9.40
N GLY A 361 -5.51 13.42 -8.72
CA GLY A 361 -4.97 13.56 -7.36
C GLY A 361 -5.75 12.68 -6.39
N VAL A 362 -7.05 12.96 -6.29
CA VAL A 362 -8.02 12.17 -5.53
C VAL A 362 -9.13 11.70 -6.47
N PHE A 363 -9.45 10.40 -6.45
CA PHE A 363 -10.56 9.83 -7.19
C PHE A 363 -11.56 9.15 -6.25
N LEU A 364 -12.79 9.67 -6.21
CA LEU A 364 -13.92 9.09 -5.48
C LEU A 364 -14.86 8.45 -6.50
N TYR A 365 -15.08 7.14 -6.40
CA TYR A 365 -15.89 6.37 -7.35
C TYR A 365 -16.88 5.47 -6.63
N HIS A 366 -18.18 5.75 -6.76
CA HIS A 366 -19.25 5.05 -6.03
C HIS A 366 -19.03 4.98 -4.50
N ALA A 367 -18.40 6.01 -3.93
CA ALA A 367 -18.23 6.17 -2.49
C ALA A 367 -19.40 6.96 -1.89
N ILE A 368 -19.61 6.84 -0.59
CA ILE A 368 -20.70 7.55 0.12
C ILE A 368 -20.12 8.28 1.32
N LYS A 369 -20.61 9.49 1.58
CA LYS A 369 -20.31 10.24 2.82
C LYS A 369 -18.81 10.41 3.05
N THR A 370 -18.11 10.88 2.01
CA THR A 370 -16.67 11.14 2.06
C THR A 370 -16.38 12.61 2.37
N THR A 371 -15.46 12.86 3.30
CA THR A 371 -14.92 14.20 3.57
C THR A 371 -13.52 14.32 2.97
N VAL A 372 -13.25 15.41 2.26
CA VAL A 372 -11.95 15.77 1.70
C VAL A 372 -11.63 17.19 2.18
N GLU A 373 -10.68 17.32 3.09
CA GLU A 373 -10.40 18.56 3.81
C GLU A 373 -8.92 18.91 3.83
N ASP A 374 -8.58 20.20 3.71
CA ASP A 374 -7.23 20.72 3.88
C ASP A 374 -6.17 20.02 2.99
N MET A 375 -6.56 19.55 1.81
CA MET A 375 -5.67 18.88 0.87
C MET A 375 -4.81 19.88 0.09
N SER A 376 -3.58 19.49 -0.25
CA SER A 376 -2.75 20.17 -1.25
C SER A 376 -2.53 19.24 -2.44
N ILE A 377 -3.10 19.58 -3.60
CA ILE A 377 -3.04 18.76 -4.82
C ILE A 377 -2.44 19.58 -5.94
N THR A 378 -1.28 19.14 -6.44
CA THR A 378 -0.50 19.83 -7.48
C THR A 378 -0.07 18.87 -8.60
N ASN A 379 0.14 19.41 -9.79
CA ASN A 379 0.78 18.71 -10.91
C ASN A 379 0.11 17.37 -11.30
N THR A 380 -1.21 17.36 -11.39
CA THR A 380 -1.95 16.18 -11.90
C THR A 380 -2.17 16.32 -13.40
N SER A 381 -2.05 15.25 -14.18
CA SER A 381 -2.26 15.33 -15.64
C SER A 381 -3.75 15.33 -16.01
N HIS A 382 -4.63 14.79 -15.15
CA HIS A 382 -6.08 14.89 -15.26
C HIS A 382 -6.65 15.82 -14.17
N GLN A 383 -7.78 15.46 -13.54
CA GLN A 383 -8.42 16.26 -12.50
C GLN A 383 -7.57 16.27 -11.22
N GLY A 384 -7.64 17.36 -10.46
CA GLY A 384 -7.09 17.36 -9.09
C GLY A 384 -7.91 16.46 -8.17
N LEU A 385 -9.22 16.70 -8.12
CA LEU A 385 -10.20 15.88 -7.41
C LEU A 385 -11.33 15.51 -8.36
N PHE A 386 -11.51 14.21 -8.59
CA PHE A 386 -12.62 13.67 -9.37
C PHE A 386 -13.59 12.92 -8.47
N ASN A 387 -14.82 13.44 -8.35
CA ASN A 387 -15.93 12.75 -7.73
C ASN A 387 -16.85 12.22 -8.82
N GLN A 388 -16.93 10.90 -8.94
CA GLN A 388 -17.77 10.23 -9.91
C GLN A 388 -18.73 9.28 -9.21
N PHE A 389 -20.03 9.48 -9.43
CA PHE A 389 -21.10 8.68 -8.84
C PHE A 389 -21.03 8.54 -7.30
N SER A 390 -20.38 9.49 -6.61
CA SER A 390 -20.12 9.43 -5.17
C SER A 390 -20.94 10.50 -4.44
N ASN A 391 -21.91 10.07 -3.64
CA ASN A 391 -22.88 10.95 -3.00
C ASN A 391 -22.41 11.44 -1.63
N GLN A 392 -23.02 12.51 -1.12
CA GLN A 392 -22.78 13.02 0.24
C GLN A 392 -21.32 13.42 0.48
N THR A 393 -20.66 13.98 -0.52
CA THR A 393 -19.24 14.36 -0.42
C THR A 393 -19.08 15.81 0.00
N SER A 394 -18.21 16.05 0.99
CA SER A 394 -17.80 17.39 1.42
C SER A 394 -16.35 17.64 1.03
N ILE A 395 -16.08 18.70 0.27
CA ILE A 395 -14.75 19.12 -0.19
C ILE A 395 -14.49 20.51 0.37
N MET A 396 -13.46 20.63 1.21
CA MET A 396 -13.32 21.75 2.15
C MET A 396 -11.88 22.26 2.17
N ASN A 397 -11.70 23.58 2.03
CA ASN A 397 -10.42 24.27 2.26
C ASN A 397 -9.23 23.73 1.44
N CYS A 398 -9.47 23.01 0.35
CA CYS A 398 -8.42 22.40 -0.45
C CYS A 398 -7.71 23.43 -1.35
N LEU A 399 -6.40 23.25 -1.52
CA LEU A 399 -5.60 23.93 -2.55
C LEU A 399 -5.39 22.95 -3.71
N VAL A 400 -5.95 23.27 -4.88
CA VAL A 400 -5.85 22.42 -6.07
C VAL A 400 -5.34 23.25 -7.25
N THR A 401 -4.12 22.96 -7.70
CA THR A 401 -3.44 23.80 -8.68
C THR A 401 -2.69 23.03 -9.74
N GLU A 402 -2.51 23.62 -10.92
CA GLU A 402 -1.68 23.07 -11.99
C GLU A 402 -2.12 21.67 -12.45
N CYS A 403 -3.43 21.38 -12.37
CA CYS A 403 -4.03 20.15 -12.90
C CYS A 403 -4.24 20.28 -14.41
N GLY A 404 -4.04 19.21 -15.19
CA GLY A 404 -4.24 19.23 -16.65
C GLY A 404 -5.71 19.34 -17.07
N TRP A 405 -6.64 18.93 -16.21
CA TRP A 405 -8.09 19.07 -16.41
C TRP A 405 -8.71 19.99 -15.35
N SER A 406 -9.86 19.63 -14.79
CA SER A 406 -10.55 20.44 -13.80
C SER A 406 -9.84 20.36 -12.44
N GLY A 407 -9.85 21.44 -11.67
CA GLY A 407 -9.43 21.36 -10.27
C GLY A 407 -10.32 20.38 -9.50
N ILE A 408 -11.63 20.63 -9.52
CA ILE A 408 -12.65 19.73 -8.97
C ILE A 408 -13.65 19.38 -10.07
N ASP A 409 -13.93 18.09 -10.23
CA ASP A 409 -14.94 17.57 -11.16
C ASP A 409 -15.92 16.68 -10.42
N VAL A 410 -17.22 16.91 -10.62
CA VAL A 410 -18.31 16.15 -10.02
C VAL A 410 -19.22 15.66 -11.14
N THR A 411 -19.33 14.34 -11.28
CA THR A 411 -20.13 13.69 -12.31
C THR A 411 -21.10 12.65 -11.74
N GLY A 412 -22.39 12.77 -12.05
CA GLY A 412 -23.41 11.74 -11.74
C GLY A 412 -23.64 11.57 -10.23
N ALA A 413 -23.51 12.63 -9.45
CA ALA A 413 -23.46 12.59 -7.99
C ALA A 413 -24.44 13.58 -7.35
N SER A 414 -24.75 13.39 -6.08
CA SER A 414 -25.71 14.23 -5.36
C SER A 414 -25.28 14.54 -3.94
N GLU A 415 -25.84 15.62 -3.39
CA GLU A 415 -25.58 16.08 -2.01
C GLU A 415 -24.09 16.45 -1.81
N ILE A 416 -23.58 17.32 -2.68
CA ILE A 416 -22.17 17.70 -2.71
C ILE A 416 -21.97 19.08 -2.11
N SER A 417 -20.95 19.26 -1.28
CA SER A 417 -20.50 20.56 -0.79
C SER A 417 -19.06 20.82 -1.19
N ILE A 418 -18.79 21.97 -1.82
CA ILE A 418 -17.46 22.45 -2.18
C ILE A 418 -17.30 23.83 -1.53
N HIS A 419 -16.48 23.93 -0.50
CA HIS A 419 -16.34 25.18 0.26
C HIS A 419 -14.90 25.62 0.48
N GLY A 420 -14.67 26.94 0.45
CA GLY A 420 -13.41 27.54 0.90
C GLY A 420 -12.16 27.13 0.11
N CYS A 421 -12.32 26.47 -1.04
CA CYS A 421 -11.22 25.93 -1.82
C CYS A 421 -10.54 27.03 -2.65
N LYS A 422 -9.24 26.82 -2.94
CA LYS A 422 -8.43 27.65 -3.82
C LYS A 422 -8.05 26.84 -5.04
N LEU A 423 -8.63 27.17 -6.19
CA LEU A 423 -8.46 26.44 -7.43
C LEU A 423 -7.72 27.34 -8.43
N ARG A 424 -6.50 26.98 -8.83
CA ARG A 424 -5.64 27.86 -9.62
C ARG A 424 -4.98 27.17 -10.79
N ASP A 425 -4.95 27.85 -11.93
CA ASP A 425 -4.11 27.46 -13.07
C ASP A 425 -4.39 26.02 -13.55
N ASN A 426 -5.66 25.62 -13.49
CA ASN A 426 -6.12 24.31 -13.93
C ASN A 426 -6.47 24.33 -15.43
N GLY A 427 -6.05 23.30 -16.15
CA GLY A 427 -6.07 23.18 -17.60
C GLY A 427 -7.45 23.01 -18.22
N TYR A 428 -8.52 22.86 -17.41
CA TYR A 428 -9.92 22.91 -17.84
C TYR A 428 -10.72 23.88 -16.97
N CYS A 429 -11.68 23.41 -16.17
CA CYS A 429 -12.46 24.22 -15.25
C CYS A 429 -11.79 24.35 -13.88
N GLY A 430 -12.19 25.35 -13.09
CA GLY A 430 -11.92 25.32 -11.65
C GLY A 430 -12.80 24.25 -11.01
N VAL A 431 -14.12 24.41 -11.17
CA VAL A 431 -15.15 23.44 -10.77
C VAL A 431 -15.98 23.04 -12.00
N SER A 432 -16.12 21.74 -12.24
CA SER A 432 -17.01 21.17 -13.25
C SER A 432 -18.10 20.34 -12.57
N LEU A 433 -19.36 20.64 -12.85
CA LEU A 433 -20.52 19.88 -12.38
C LEU A 433 -21.29 19.34 -13.60
N HIS A 434 -21.46 18.03 -13.67
CA HIS A 434 -22.17 17.35 -14.75
C HIS A 434 -23.09 16.26 -14.21
N ASP A 435 -24.40 16.35 -14.47
CA ASP A 435 -25.37 15.40 -13.88
C ASP A 435 -25.23 15.36 -12.35
N ALA A 436 -25.07 16.54 -11.74
CA ALA A 436 -24.70 16.70 -10.33
C ALA A 436 -25.77 17.51 -9.58
N ASP A 437 -26.52 16.86 -8.70
CA ASP A 437 -27.72 17.43 -8.08
C ASP A 437 -27.50 17.82 -6.61
N ASN A 438 -28.23 18.84 -6.15
CA ASN A 438 -28.16 19.31 -4.75
C ASN A 438 -26.72 19.69 -4.35
N VAL A 439 -26.07 20.52 -5.16
CA VAL A 439 -24.67 20.91 -5.00
C VAL A 439 -24.53 22.31 -4.43
N ASN A 440 -23.66 22.49 -3.45
CA ASN A 440 -23.31 23.79 -2.88
C ASN A 440 -21.85 24.14 -3.19
N VAL A 441 -21.60 25.17 -3.99
CA VAL A 441 -20.26 25.71 -4.27
C VAL A 441 -20.16 27.08 -3.62
N ILE A 442 -19.49 27.16 -2.46
CA ILE A 442 -19.58 28.32 -1.56
C ILE A 442 -18.19 28.87 -1.15
N ASN A 443 -18.00 30.19 -1.21
CA ASN A 443 -16.78 30.86 -0.72
C ASN A 443 -15.47 30.37 -1.35
N ASN A 444 -15.49 29.90 -2.59
CA ASN A 444 -14.29 29.43 -3.29
C ASN A 444 -13.57 30.57 -4.02
N ASN A 445 -12.26 30.42 -4.20
CA ASN A 445 -11.44 31.33 -5.01
C ASN A 445 -10.90 30.60 -6.24
N ILE A 446 -11.33 31.01 -7.43
CA ILE A 446 -11.08 30.31 -8.69
C ILE A 446 -10.43 31.25 -9.71
N THR A 447 -9.22 30.91 -10.14
CA THR A 447 -8.40 31.74 -11.03
C THR A 447 -7.60 30.93 -12.04
N GLY A 448 -7.30 31.50 -13.21
CA GLY A 448 -6.37 30.91 -14.17
C GLY A 448 -6.88 29.64 -14.87
N SER A 449 -8.16 29.29 -14.74
CA SER A 449 -8.74 28.15 -15.47
C SER A 449 -8.78 28.43 -16.97
N SER A 450 -8.37 27.46 -17.78
CA SER A 450 -8.33 27.60 -19.25
C SER A 450 -9.73 27.66 -19.89
N GLN A 451 -10.71 27.05 -19.22
CA GLN A 451 -12.13 27.05 -19.59
C GLN A 451 -12.95 27.85 -18.57
N ALA A 452 -14.27 27.63 -18.55
CA ALA A 452 -15.14 28.27 -17.60
C ALA A 452 -14.65 27.99 -16.17
N ALA A 453 -14.58 29.02 -15.32
CA ALA A 453 -14.09 28.84 -13.96
C ALA A 453 -15.00 27.90 -13.16
N VAL A 454 -16.32 28.07 -13.30
CA VAL A 454 -17.34 27.12 -12.85
C VAL A 454 -18.24 26.76 -14.02
N ARG A 455 -18.39 25.46 -14.30
CA ARG A 455 -19.34 24.95 -15.29
C ARG A 455 -20.40 24.09 -14.62
N VAL A 456 -21.67 24.35 -14.95
CA VAL A 456 -22.83 23.59 -14.49
C VAL A 456 -23.58 23.06 -15.70
N LYS A 457 -23.64 21.74 -15.84
CA LYS A 457 -24.24 21.07 -16.99
C LYS A 457 -25.21 19.99 -16.54
N GLN A 458 -26.42 19.99 -17.11
CA GLN A 458 -27.43 18.96 -16.85
C GLN A 458 -27.61 18.69 -15.35
N SER A 459 -27.68 19.74 -14.54
CA SER A 459 -27.65 19.62 -13.07
C SER A 459 -28.84 20.36 -12.47
N SER A 460 -29.28 19.95 -11.28
CA SER A 460 -30.40 20.57 -10.58
C SER A 460 -30.09 20.97 -9.14
N ASN A 461 -30.76 22.00 -8.64
CA ASN A 461 -30.63 22.47 -7.26
C ASN A 461 -29.18 22.83 -6.88
N VAL A 462 -28.48 23.54 -7.76
CA VAL A 462 -27.10 23.98 -7.54
C VAL A 462 -27.06 25.40 -6.99
N ASN A 463 -26.36 25.61 -5.87
CA ASN A 463 -26.12 26.92 -5.28
C ASN A 463 -24.65 27.33 -5.47
N LEU A 464 -24.42 28.39 -6.23
CA LEU A 464 -23.12 29.04 -6.40
C LEU A 464 -23.13 30.34 -5.59
N LEU A 465 -22.54 30.33 -4.39
CA LEU A 465 -22.68 31.42 -3.42
C LEU A 465 -21.35 32.03 -3.01
N ASN A 466 -21.24 33.37 -3.03
CA ASN A 466 -20.11 34.11 -2.46
C ASN A 466 -18.72 33.70 -2.99
N ASN A 467 -18.64 33.16 -4.21
CA ASN A 467 -17.37 32.77 -4.82
C ASN A 467 -16.65 33.99 -5.41
N ASN A 468 -15.32 33.96 -5.36
CA ASN A 468 -14.46 34.93 -6.05
C ASN A 468 -13.87 34.28 -7.31
N ILE A 469 -14.37 34.69 -8.47
CA ILE A 469 -14.07 34.11 -9.77
C ILE A 469 -13.43 35.17 -10.65
N VAL A 470 -12.12 35.10 -10.81
CA VAL A 470 -11.35 36.16 -11.47
C VAL A 470 -10.22 35.63 -12.32
N HIS A 471 -9.88 36.34 -13.40
CA HIS A 471 -8.71 36.03 -14.23
C HIS A 471 -8.72 34.60 -14.80
N ASN A 472 -9.87 34.11 -15.26
CA ASN A 472 -9.99 32.87 -16.01
C ASN A 472 -10.03 33.16 -17.52
N TYR A 473 -9.57 32.22 -18.34
CA TYR A 473 -9.37 32.41 -19.78
C TYR A 473 -10.63 32.21 -20.63
N ALA A 474 -11.74 31.78 -20.01
CA ALA A 474 -13.04 31.74 -20.66
C ALA A 474 -14.12 32.37 -19.76
N ALA A 475 -15.32 31.79 -19.71
CA ALA A 475 -16.39 32.33 -18.89
C ALA A 475 -16.07 32.28 -17.38
N GLY A 476 -16.63 33.20 -16.60
CA GLY A 476 -16.58 33.09 -15.14
C GLY A 476 -17.45 31.93 -14.66
N ILE A 477 -18.74 32.00 -14.93
CA ILE A 477 -19.70 30.91 -14.68
C ILE A 477 -20.44 30.60 -15.98
N ASP A 478 -20.57 29.31 -16.28
CA ASP A 478 -21.22 28.76 -17.46
C ASP A 478 -22.30 27.75 -17.05
N VAL A 479 -23.57 28.04 -17.36
CA VAL A 479 -24.73 27.16 -17.03
C VAL A 479 -25.41 26.70 -18.32
N THR A 480 -25.43 25.38 -18.53
CA THR A 480 -25.86 24.80 -19.81
C THR A 480 -26.71 23.53 -19.63
N SER A 481 -27.21 23.04 -20.76
CA SER A 481 -27.84 21.74 -20.97
C SER A 481 -29.04 21.51 -20.06
N TYR A 482 -29.99 22.44 -20.11
CA TYR A 482 -31.29 22.35 -19.41
C TYR A 482 -31.14 22.22 -17.88
N SER A 483 -30.10 22.85 -17.31
CA SER A 483 -29.88 22.85 -15.87
C SER A 483 -31.01 23.61 -15.16
N SER A 484 -31.49 23.12 -14.01
CA SER A 484 -32.70 23.64 -13.36
C SER A 484 -32.49 24.03 -11.91
N ALA A 485 -33.29 24.99 -11.42
CA ALA A 485 -33.20 25.48 -10.04
C ALA A 485 -31.77 25.90 -9.62
N ILE A 486 -31.05 26.60 -10.50
CA ILE A 486 -29.68 27.08 -10.23
C ILE A 486 -29.75 28.44 -9.55
N THR A 487 -29.12 28.58 -8.39
CA THR A 487 -29.01 29.85 -7.66
C THR A 487 -27.59 30.37 -7.71
N ILE A 488 -27.40 31.58 -8.23
CA ILE A 488 -26.10 32.26 -8.31
C ILE A 488 -26.19 33.56 -7.52
N SER A 489 -25.60 33.63 -6.33
CA SER A 489 -25.77 34.81 -5.47
C SER A 489 -24.51 35.26 -4.73
N GLY A 490 -24.33 36.57 -4.59
CA GLY A 490 -23.23 37.16 -3.82
C GLY A 490 -21.83 36.95 -4.43
N ASN A 491 -21.72 36.46 -5.67
CA ASN A 491 -20.43 36.14 -6.28
C ASN A 491 -19.75 37.40 -6.83
N ARG A 492 -18.43 37.42 -6.78
CA ARG A 492 -17.59 38.41 -7.46
C ARG A 492 -16.99 37.79 -8.71
N ILE A 493 -17.41 38.27 -9.88
CA ILE A 493 -17.05 37.70 -11.18
C ILE A 493 -16.44 38.80 -12.05
N SER A 494 -15.11 38.82 -12.17
CA SER A 494 -14.44 39.93 -12.86
C SER A 494 -13.12 39.57 -13.50
N PHE A 495 -12.78 40.29 -14.57
CA PHE A 495 -11.51 40.10 -15.29
C PHE A 495 -11.32 38.71 -15.89
N ASN A 496 -12.40 38.00 -16.18
CA ASN A 496 -12.34 36.79 -17.00
C ASN A 496 -12.30 37.21 -18.49
N GLU A 497 -11.57 36.47 -19.31
CA GLU A 497 -11.40 36.82 -20.74
C GLU A 497 -12.70 36.61 -21.53
N GLY A 498 -13.51 35.61 -21.15
CA GLY A 498 -14.83 35.36 -21.74
C GLY A 498 -15.96 36.16 -21.08
N THR A 499 -17.17 35.61 -21.14
CA THR A 499 -18.36 36.19 -20.49
C THR A 499 -18.31 36.00 -18.97
N GLY A 500 -18.73 36.99 -18.19
CA GLY A 500 -18.81 36.86 -16.73
C GLY A 500 -19.73 35.72 -16.30
N LEU A 501 -21.02 35.83 -16.62
CA LEU A 501 -22.03 34.80 -16.41
C LEU A 501 -22.74 34.49 -17.74
N TYR A 502 -22.65 33.25 -18.19
CA TYR A 502 -23.35 32.72 -19.36
C TYR A 502 -24.43 31.72 -18.92
N ILE A 503 -25.64 31.87 -19.47
CA ILE A 503 -26.79 30.99 -19.24
C ILE A 503 -27.36 30.61 -20.60
N GLU A 504 -27.26 29.32 -20.94
CA GLU A 504 -27.86 28.74 -22.15
C GLU A 504 -29.40 28.74 -22.06
N ALA A 505 -30.05 28.84 -23.22
CA ALA A 505 -31.49 28.75 -23.32
C ALA A 505 -32.03 27.48 -22.62
N GLU A 506 -33.21 27.62 -22.01
CA GLU A 506 -33.92 26.56 -21.29
C GLU A 506 -33.28 26.13 -19.95
N SER A 507 -32.14 26.72 -19.55
CA SER A 507 -31.64 26.57 -18.18
C SER A 507 -32.36 27.54 -17.21
N GLU A 508 -32.82 27.04 -16.06
CA GLU A 508 -33.54 27.83 -15.05
C GLU A 508 -32.59 28.35 -13.98
N VAL A 509 -32.23 29.63 -14.09
CA VAL A 509 -31.25 30.27 -13.21
C VAL A 509 -31.83 31.50 -12.52
N THR A 510 -31.70 31.57 -11.20
CA THR A 510 -31.90 32.79 -10.41
C THR A 510 -30.54 33.37 -10.05
N TYR A 511 -30.28 34.60 -10.49
CA TYR A 511 -29.06 35.32 -10.11
C TYR A 511 -29.38 36.65 -9.42
N SER A 512 -28.78 36.88 -8.26
CA SER A 512 -29.01 38.07 -7.43
C SER A 512 -27.72 38.51 -6.74
N GLU A 513 -27.56 39.80 -6.48
CA GLU A 513 -26.47 40.32 -5.63
C GLU A 513 -25.04 39.97 -6.10
N ASN A 514 -24.85 39.65 -7.38
CA ASN A 514 -23.53 39.36 -7.95
C ASN A 514 -22.83 40.64 -8.44
N GLU A 515 -21.53 40.78 -8.15
CA GLU A 515 -20.67 41.82 -8.69
C GLU A 515 -20.00 41.32 -9.97
N ILE A 516 -20.63 41.57 -11.13
CA ILE A 516 -20.12 41.11 -12.44
C ILE A 516 -19.60 42.29 -13.27
N ARG A 517 -18.29 42.35 -13.50
CA ARG A 517 -17.68 43.49 -14.18
C ARG A 517 -16.37 43.16 -14.90
N LYS A 518 -16.06 43.93 -15.93
CA LYS A 518 -14.74 43.91 -16.62
C LYS A 518 -14.38 42.52 -17.16
N ASN A 519 -15.37 41.76 -17.63
CA ASN A 519 -15.14 40.52 -18.36
C ASN A 519 -15.09 40.83 -19.87
N GLY A 520 -14.33 40.05 -20.65
CA GLY A 520 -13.94 40.44 -22.01
C GLY A 520 -15.05 40.38 -23.04
N GLU A 521 -15.88 39.34 -23.01
CA GLU A 521 -16.96 39.14 -24.00
C GLU A 521 -18.33 39.69 -23.54
N GLY A 522 -18.43 40.11 -22.29
CA GLY A 522 -19.67 40.63 -21.70
C GLY A 522 -19.78 40.24 -20.23
N ASN A 523 -20.58 40.98 -19.45
CA ASN A 523 -20.79 40.61 -18.04
C ASN A 523 -21.85 39.51 -17.90
N LEU A 524 -22.96 39.60 -18.61
CA LEU A 524 -24.08 38.67 -18.49
C LEU A 524 -24.65 38.39 -19.88
N ILE A 525 -24.74 37.11 -20.23
CA ILE A 525 -25.51 36.61 -21.38
C ILE A 525 -26.52 35.61 -20.82
N ASP A 526 -27.79 35.92 -20.98
CA ASP A 526 -28.91 35.08 -20.54
C ASP A 526 -29.82 34.83 -21.74
N GLU A 527 -29.65 33.67 -22.38
CA GLU A 527 -30.36 33.31 -23.61
C GLU A 527 -31.87 33.20 -23.42
N ASN A 528 -32.35 32.99 -22.18
CA ASN A 528 -33.78 33.00 -21.88
C ASN A 528 -34.39 34.41 -21.90
N LYS A 529 -33.56 35.45 -21.79
CA LYS A 529 -33.98 36.86 -21.81
C LYS A 529 -33.80 37.51 -23.18
N PHE A 530 -33.27 36.78 -24.16
CA PHE A 530 -33.34 37.21 -25.55
C PHE A 530 -34.76 37.02 -26.07
N ASP A 531 -35.56 38.04 -25.86
CA ASP A 531 -36.94 38.08 -26.33
C ASP A 531 -37.01 37.97 -27.85
N ARG A 532 -37.81 37.01 -28.34
CA ARG A 532 -38.27 36.91 -29.75
C ARG A 532 -38.84 38.22 -30.30
N TRP A 533 -39.12 39.20 -29.43
CA TRP A 533 -39.73 40.49 -29.73
C TRP A 533 -38.72 41.56 -30.22
N GLU A 534 -37.45 41.52 -29.84
CA GLU A 534 -36.45 42.45 -30.39
C GLU A 534 -36.21 42.16 -31.88
N LEU A 535 -36.17 40.89 -32.27
CA LEU A 535 -36.07 40.50 -33.67
C LEU A 535 -37.28 40.98 -34.49
N VAL A 536 -38.49 40.86 -33.95
CA VAL A 536 -39.71 41.37 -34.60
C VAL A 536 -39.69 42.90 -34.67
N GLY A 537 -39.24 43.59 -33.63
CA GLY A 537 -39.08 45.05 -33.62
C GLY A 537 -38.10 45.56 -34.69
N TYR A 538 -36.94 44.93 -34.82
CA TYR A 538 -35.96 45.24 -35.86
C TYR A 538 -36.47 44.92 -37.27
N VAL A 539 -37.16 43.79 -37.46
CA VAL A 539 -37.76 43.43 -38.76
C VAL A 539 -38.89 44.39 -39.14
N VAL A 540 -39.75 44.77 -38.19
CA VAL A 540 -40.85 45.73 -38.41
C VAL A 540 -40.30 47.13 -38.69
N ALA A 541 -39.26 47.57 -37.97
CA ALA A 541 -38.60 48.85 -38.21
C ALA A 541 -37.90 48.89 -39.58
N ALA A 542 -37.20 47.82 -39.97
CA ALA A 542 -36.58 47.71 -41.29
C ALA A 542 -37.63 47.69 -42.42
N ALA A 543 -38.75 46.98 -42.24
CA ALA A 543 -39.86 46.97 -43.18
C ALA A 543 -40.53 48.36 -43.30
N ALA A 544 -40.70 49.08 -42.20
CA ALA A 544 -41.23 50.45 -42.19
C ALA A 544 -40.31 51.44 -42.91
N ILE A 545 -38.99 51.34 -42.70
CA ILE A 545 -37.99 52.16 -43.39
C ILE A 545 -38.01 51.87 -44.90
N MET A 546 -38.08 50.59 -45.30
CA MET A 546 -38.18 50.20 -46.72
C MET A 546 -39.48 50.69 -47.37
N ALA A 547 -40.60 50.67 -46.65
CA ALA A 547 -41.87 51.22 -47.13
C ALA A 547 -41.81 52.75 -47.32
N ILE A 548 -41.19 53.48 -46.39
CA ILE A 548 -40.97 54.94 -46.51
C ILE A 548 -40.09 55.26 -47.72
N ILE A 549 -39.02 54.50 -47.93
CA ILE A 549 -38.14 54.66 -49.11
C ILE A 549 -38.92 54.39 -50.41
N ALA A 550 -39.73 53.33 -50.46
CA ALA A 550 -40.54 53.00 -51.63
C ALA A 550 -41.57 54.10 -51.94
N ILE A 551 -42.24 54.65 -50.93
CA ILE A 551 -43.17 55.78 -51.06
C ILE A 551 -42.44 57.04 -51.58
N ALA A 552 -41.26 57.34 -51.04
CA ALA A 552 -40.46 58.48 -51.50
C ALA A 552 -40.03 58.34 -52.98
N ILE A 553 -39.70 57.13 -53.43
CA ILE A 553 -39.37 56.83 -54.83
C ILE A 553 -40.62 56.99 -55.72
N LEU A 554 -41.79 56.50 -55.29
CA LEU A 554 -43.05 56.64 -56.01
C LEU A 554 -43.51 58.10 -56.13
N LEU A 555 -43.34 58.91 -55.08
CA LEU A 555 -43.67 60.34 -55.09
C LEU A 555 -42.71 61.15 -55.99
N ARG A 556 -41.44 60.74 -56.13
CA ARG A 556 -40.51 61.32 -57.10
C ARG A 556 -40.86 60.99 -58.55
N LYS A 557 -41.46 59.83 -58.82
CA LYS A 557 -41.91 59.43 -60.18
C LYS A 557 -43.23 60.10 -60.62
N LYS A 558 -43.97 60.72 -59.70
CA LYS A 558 -45.24 61.44 -59.98
C LYS A 558 -45.07 62.96 -60.12
N ARG A 559 -43.84 63.49 -60.11
CA ARG A 559 -43.53 64.89 -60.39
C ARG A 559 -42.96 65.07 -61.79
#